data_AF-A0A7X6T8P7-F1
#
_entry.id   AF-A0A7X6T8P7-F1
#
_cell.length_a   1.000
_cell.length_b   1.000
_cell.length_c   1.000
_cell.angle_alpha   90.00
_cell.angle_beta   90.00
_cell.angle_gamma   90.00
#
_symmetry.space_group_name_H-M   'P 1'
#
loop_
_entity.id
_entity.type
_entity.pdbx_description
1 polymer ?
#
loop_
_entity_poly.entity_id
_entity_poly.type
_entity_poly.pdbx_seq_one_letter_code
_entity_poly.pdbx_strand_id
1 'polypeptide(L)'
;MEDLRAADAREITIAERMEAFRFMKLPGKQEKGDRFLQPWLYCHVFAAGSMGKGERKRAAKELKRFFAQKDLVAILKDAGENSGFLMEAHLFDSADKYLTICRDDDGFGRKLFGLVRMKSQEKEEKIIADVYRSMIPLLAQLHDLIESRAMIRSLDRACRSLYPQRLEDMEAASGVLKDDSLQALLDPFDYTTQENDESFHGR
;
A
#
# COMPACT_ATOMS: atom_id res chain seq x y z
N MET A 1 41.42 35.96 9.51
CA MET A 1 40.62 35.60 8.33
C MET A 1 40.82 34.11 8.13
N GLU A 2 40.26 33.32 9.04
CA GLU A 2 40.39 31.88 9.12
C GLU A 2 39.11 31.36 9.78
N ASP A 3 38.62 30.24 9.26
CA ASP A 3 37.39 29.52 9.65
C ASP A 3 36.02 30.13 9.32
N LEU A 4 35.78 30.32 8.02
CA LEU A 4 34.44 30.27 7.41
C LEU A 4 34.19 28.93 6.66
N ARG A 5 34.92 27.85 7.00
CA ARG A 5 34.83 26.54 6.32
C ARG A 5 34.35 25.39 7.20
N ALA A 6 33.65 25.67 8.29
CA ALA A 6 32.94 24.67 9.08
C ALA A 6 31.41 24.70 8.82
N ALA A 7 31.00 24.96 7.57
CA ALA A 7 29.59 24.91 7.19
C ALA A 7 29.17 23.44 6.93
N ASP A 8 28.56 22.84 7.96
CA ASP A 8 27.52 21.81 7.91
C ASP A 8 27.73 20.62 6.95
N ALA A 9 28.57 19.66 7.35
CA ALA A 9 28.37 18.28 6.95
C ALA A 9 27.38 17.61 7.92
N ARG A 10 26.10 18.00 7.85
CA ARG A 10 25.06 17.30 8.61
C ARG A 10 24.96 15.86 8.06
N GLU A 11 25.15 14.89 8.93
CA GLU A 11 24.95 13.48 8.59
C GLU A 11 23.48 13.27 8.23
N ILE A 12 23.23 12.77 7.01
CA ILE A 12 21.87 12.51 6.53
C ILE A 12 21.38 11.22 7.18
N THR A 13 20.27 11.29 7.89
CA THR A 13 19.67 10.15 8.58
C THR A 13 19.11 9.12 7.60
N ILE A 14 18.94 7.88 8.06
CA ILE A 14 18.28 6.81 7.30
C ILE A 14 16.86 7.22 6.87
N ALA A 15 16.12 7.90 7.74
CA ALA A 15 14.78 8.40 7.46
C ALA A 15 14.78 9.44 6.32
N GLU A 16 15.68 10.42 6.37
CA GLU A 16 15.83 11.44 5.31
C GLU A 16 16.22 10.80 3.97
N ARG A 17 17.08 9.77 3.98
CA ARG A 17 17.43 9.01 2.77
C ARG A 17 16.25 8.24 2.21
N MET A 18 15.44 7.61 3.07
CA MET A 18 14.24 6.89 2.66
C MET A 18 13.20 7.85 2.06
N GLU A 19 12.99 9.01 2.69
CA GLU A 19 12.13 10.06 2.13
C GLU A 19 12.63 10.55 0.77
N ALA A 20 13.94 10.80 0.63
CA ALA A 20 14.52 11.24 -0.64
C ALA A 20 14.42 10.17 -1.73
N PHE A 21 14.52 8.89 -1.37
CA PHE A 21 14.28 7.78 -2.29
C PHE A 21 12.82 7.74 -2.71
N ARG A 22 11.89 7.86 -1.76
CA ARG A 22 10.45 7.72 -2.00
C ARG A 22 9.87 8.90 -2.77
N PHE A 23 10.19 10.14 -2.38
CA PHE A 23 9.59 11.33 -2.94
C PHE A 23 10.50 11.98 -3.98
N MET A 24 10.10 11.87 -5.25
CA MET A 24 10.86 12.40 -6.38
C MET A 24 10.26 13.69 -6.93
N LYS A 25 11.12 14.60 -7.40
CA LYS A 25 10.66 15.80 -8.10
C LYS A 25 10.04 15.40 -9.45
N LEU A 26 8.87 15.95 -9.75
CA LEU A 26 8.22 15.78 -11.04
C LEU A 26 8.56 16.97 -11.95
N PRO A 27 9.02 16.74 -13.19
CA PRO A 27 9.31 17.83 -14.12
C PRO A 27 8.09 18.74 -14.31
N GLY A 28 8.27 20.04 -14.09
CA GLY A 28 7.22 21.04 -14.29
C GLY A 28 6.10 21.04 -13.25
N LYS A 29 6.21 20.30 -12.14
CA LYS A 29 5.24 20.34 -11.04
C LYS A 29 5.88 20.74 -9.72
N GLN A 30 5.11 21.45 -8.89
CA GLN A 30 5.48 21.77 -7.51
C GLN A 30 5.35 20.54 -6.59
N GLU A 31 4.42 19.64 -6.92
CA GLU A 31 4.20 18.39 -6.18
C GLU A 31 5.33 17.38 -6.40
N LYS A 32 5.63 16.61 -5.35
CA LYS A 32 6.53 15.46 -5.43
C LYS A 32 5.74 14.22 -5.83
N GLY A 33 6.32 13.40 -6.71
CA GLY A 33 5.82 12.06 -6.99
C GLY A 33 6.23 11.09 -5.91
N ASP A 34 5.40 10.09 -5.64
CA ASP A 34 5.66 9.04 -4.66
C ASP A 34 5.99 7.72 -5.39
N ARG A 35 7.25 7.28 -5.29
CA ARG A 35 7.71 6.03 -5.91
C ARG A 35 7.02 4.81 -5.33
N PHE A 36 6.60 4.84 -4.07
CA PHE A 36 5.97 3.69 -3.41
C PHE A 36 4.52 3.45 -3.89
N LEU A 37 3.94 4.34 -4.70
CA LEU A 37 2.67 4.04 -5.38
C LEU A 37 2.84 2.96 -6.47
N GLN A 38 4.06 2.80 -6.99
CA GLN A 38 4.34 1.91 -8.12
C GLN A 38 4.11 0.42 -7.81
N PRO A 39 4.56 -0.14 -6.67
CA PRO A 39 4.19 -1.50 -6.25
C PRO A 39 2.68 -1.76 -6.25
N TRP A 40 1.87 -0.82 -5.74
CA TRP A 40 0.42 -0.96 -5.68
C TRP A 40 -0.22 -0.95 -7.07
N LEU A 41 0.27 -0.09 -7.96
CA LEU A 41 -0.15 -0.07 -9.36
C LEU A 41 0.16 -1.41 -10.07
N TYR A 42 1.32 -2.02 -9.81
CA TYR A 42 1.64 -3.34 -10.34
C TYR A 42 0.69 -4.41 -9.82
N CYS A 43 0.49 -4.45 -8.49
CA CYS A 43 -0.47 -5.37 -7.88
C CYS A 43 -1.85 -5.21 -8.51
N HIS A 44 -2.33 -3.99 -8.66
CA HIS A 44 -3.63 -3.73 -9.25
C HIS A 44 -3.71 -4.20 -10.71
N VAL A 45 -2.79 -3.74 -11.57
CA VAL A 45 -2.82 -4.04 -13.01
C VAL A 45 -2.73 -5.55 -13.27
N PHE A 46 -1.86 -6.25 -12.53
CA PHE A 46 -1.67 -7.69 -12.73
C PHE A 46 -2.71 -8.55 -12.00
N ALA A 47 -3.46 -7.99 -11.05
CA ALA A 47 -4.57 -8.68 -10.40
C ALA A 47 -5.94 -8.42 -11.07
N ALA A 48 -6.07 -7.36 -11.87
CA ALA A 48 -7.30 -7.02 -12.60
C ALA A 48 -7.57 -7.93 -13.83
N GLY A 49 -6.57 -8.69 -14.30
CA GLY A 49 -6.71 -9.66 -15.38
C GLY A 49 -7.18 -11.04 -14.90
N SER A 50 -7.20 -12.05 -15.79
CA SER A 50 -7.19 -13.43 -15.31
C SER A 50 -5.89 -13.62 -14.54
N MET A 51 -5.95 -13.99 -13.26
CA MET A 51 -4.78 -14.25 -12.40
C MET A 51 -4.02 -15.50 -12.88
N GLY A 52 -3.67 -15.58 -14.16
CA GLY A 52 -2.94 -16.65 -14.79
C GLY A 52 -1.47 -16.60 -14.40
N LYS A 53 -0.78 -17.72 -14.64
CA LYS A 53 0.65 -17.88 -14.32
C LYS A 53 1.53 -16.78 -14.94
N GLY A 54 1.14 -16.23 -16.09
CA GLY A 54 1.87 -15.16 -16.77
C GLY A 54 1.85 -13.83 -16.01
N GLU A 55 0.67 -13.35 -15.61
CA GLU A 55 0.55 -12.08 -14.89
C GLU A 55 1.20 -12.16 -13.52
N ARG A 56 1.09 -13.30 -12.82
CA ARG A 56 1.81 -13.51 -11.56
C ARG A 56 3.33 -13.38 -11.72
N LYS A 57 3.90 -13.97 -12.77
CA LYS A 57 5.34 -13.85 -13.05
C LYS A 57 5.74 -12.41 -13.38
N ARG A 58 4.89 -11.66 -14.08
CA ARG A 58 5.15 -10.24 -14.40
C ARG A 58 5.08 -9.38 -13.14
N ALA A 59 4.07 -9.57 -12.30
CA ALA A 59 3.97 -8.92 -11.00
C ALA A 59 5.20 -9.19 -10.14
N ALA A 60 5.58 -10.47 -9.98
CA ALA A 60 6.78 -10.85 -9.24
C ALA A 60 8.04 -10.15 -9.78
N LYS A 61 8.21 -10.14 -11.10
CA LYS A 61 9.37 -9.50 -11.74
C LYS A 61 9.42 -8.00 -11.46
N GLU A 62 8.32 -7.29 -11.67
CA GLU A 62 8.30 -5.82 -11.50
C GLU A 62 8.41 -5.41 -10.02
N LEU A 63 7.78 -6.15 -9.10
CA LEU A 63 7.92 -5.93 -7.66
C LEU A 63 9.36 -6.18 -7.21
N LYS A 64 9.96 -7.32 -7.59
CA LYS A 64 11.37 -7.61 -7.29
C LYS A 64 12.30 -6.55 -7.84
N ARG A 65 12.05 -6.07 -9.07
CA ARG A 65 12.83 -5.00 -9.68
C ARG A 65 12.72 -3.70 -8.87
N PHE A 66 11.53 -3.37 -8.38
CA PHE A 66 11.33 -2.20 -7.53
C PHE A 66 12.12 -2.30 -6.22
N PHE A 67 12.00 -3.42 -5.49
CA PHE A 67 12.66 -3.59 -4.20
C PHE A 67 14.17 -3.82 -4.31
N ALA A 68 14.67 -4.29 -5.45
CA ALA A 68 16.09 -4.47 -5.73
C ALA A 68 16.83 -3.18 -6.18
N GLN A 69 16.17 -2.01 -6.14
CA GLN A 69 16.84 -0.75 -6.46
C GLN A 69 18.00 -0.49 -5.50
N LYS A 70 19.18 -0.20 -6.05
CA LYS A 70 20.44 -0.10 -5.29
C LYS A 70 20.33 0.86 -4.09
N ASP A 71 19.70 2.01 -4.29
CA ASP A 71 19.54 3.02 -3.25
C ASP A 71 18.67 2.52 -2.09
N LEU A 72 17.53 1.88 -2.41
CA LEU A 72 16.65 1.29 -1.41
C LEU A 72 17.34 0.17 -0.63
N VAL A 73 18.02 -0.74 -1.35
CA VAL A 73 18.79 -1.83 -0.73
C VAL A 73 19.88 -1.28 0.19
N ALA A 74 20.59 -0.21 -0.21
CA ALA A 74 21.59 0.43 0.62
C ALA A 74 20.99 1.07 1.88
N ILE A 75 19.86 1.79 1.73
CA ILE A 75 19.15 2.40 2.87
C ILE A 75 18.72 1.32 3.88
N LEU A 76 18.13 0.23 3.41
CA LEU A 76 17.68 -0.85 4.28
C LEU A 76 18.85 -1.60 4.94
N LYS A 77 19.95 -1.80 4.20
CA LYS A 77 21.16 -2.40 4.76
C LYS A 77 21.71 -1.54 5.90
N ASP A 78 21.79 -0.23 5.70
CA ASP A 78 22.30 0.71 6.71
C ASP A 78 21.35 0.85 7.90
N ALA A 79 20.05 0.60 7.70
CA ALA A 79 19.05 0.55 8.77
C ALA A 79 19.19 -0.68 9.70
N GLY A 80 19.94 -1.70 9.28
CA GLY A 80 20.21 -2.90 10.09
C GLY A 80 18.93 -3.58 10.57
N GLU A 81 18.83 -3.79 11.88
CA GLU A 81 17.69 -4.45 12.54
C GLU A 81 16.36 -3.69 12.34
N ASN A 82 16.41 -2.37 12.14
CA ASN A 82 15.23 -1.54 11.93
C ASN A 82 14.70 -1.55 10.49
N SER A 83 15.38 -2.24 9.57
CA SER A 83 15.02 -2.27 8.14
C SER A 83 13.58 -2.74 7.89
N GLY A 84 13.13 -3.78 8.61
CA GLY A 84 11.77 -4.31 8.49
C GLY A 84 10.72 -3.29 8.93
N PHE A 85 10.91 -2.67 10.09
CA PHE A 85 10.01 -1.63 10.61
C PHE A 85 9.95 -0.42 9.68
N LEU A 86 11.11 0.04 9.19
CA LEU A 86 11.19 1.17 8.25
C LEU A 86 10.42 0.87 6.96
N MET A 87 10.64 -0.31 6.36
CA MET A 87 9.95 -0.71 5.15
C MET A 87 8.44 -0.80 5.38
N GLU A 88 8.00 -1.44 6.46
CA GLU A 88 6.57 -1.61 6.77
C GLU A 88 5.86 -0.27 6.98
N ALA A 89 6.51 0.69 7.66
CA ALA A 89 5.96 2.04 7.83
C ALA A 89 5.75 2.75 6.48
N HIS A 90 6.72 2.67 5.57
CA HIS A 90 6.59 3.30 4.25
C HIS A 90 5.61 2.57 3.33
N LEU A 91 5.51 1.24 3.44
CA LEU A 91 4.50 0.46 2.72
C LEU A 91 3.10 0.84 3.20
N PHE A 92 2.85 0.87 4.52
CA PHE A 92 1.56 1.26 5.07
C PHE A 92 1.14 2.66 4.62
N ASP A 93 1.99 3.68 4.82
CA ASP A 93 1.67 5.06 4.42
C ASP A 93 1.44 5.19 2.90
N SER A 94 2.13 4.39 2.09
CA SER A 94 1.89 4.38 0.63
C SER A 94 0.63 3.64 0.21
N ALA A 95 0.25 2.57 0.93
CA ALA A 95 -0.99 1.84 0.70
C ALA A 95 -2.20 2.71 1.05
N ASP A 96 -2.15 3.42 2.17
CA ASP A 96 -3.17 4.39 2.59
C ASP A 96 -3.37 5.50 1.55
N LYS A 97 -2.27 6.10 1.08
CA LYS A 97 -2.30 7.09 -0.01
C LYS A 97 -2.90 6.50 -1.29
N TYR A 98 -2.47 5.30 -1.68
CA TYR A 98 -2.98 4.65 -2.88
C TYR A 98 -4.51 4.42 -2.82
N LEU A 99 -5.01 3.87 -1.71
CA LEU A 99 -6.45 3.60 -1.55
C LEU A 99 -7.26 4.90 -1.44
N THR A 100 -6.71 5.93 -0.78
CA THR A 100 -7.31 7.27 -0.73
C THR A 100 -7.44 7.87 -2.14
N ILE A 101 -6.41 7.74 -2.98
CA ILE A 101 -6.48 8.17 -4.39
C ILE A 101 -7.56 7.40 -5.14
N CYS A 102 -7.66 6.07 -4.94
CA CYS A 102 -8.70 5.25 -5.56
C CYS A 102 -10.12 5.67 -5.15
N ARG A 103 -10.31 6.10 -3.89
CA ARG A 103 -11.60 6.59 -3.38
C ARG A 103 -11.97 7.95 -3.98
N ASP A 104 -11.03 8.88 -3.93
CA ASP A 104 -11.29 10.31 -4.13
C ASP A 104 -11.18 10.76 -5.60
N ASP A 105 -10.36 10.10 -6.41
CA ASP A 105 -10.12 10.49 -7.80
C ASP A 105 -10.99 9.69 -8.81
N ASP A 106 -12.15 10.26 -9.14
CA ASP A 106 -13.04 9.80 -10.23
C ASP A 106 -12.28 9.62 -11.57
N GLY A 107 -11.28 10.46 -11.82
CA GLY A 107 -10.44 10.44 -13.03
C GLY A 107 -9.38 9.35 -13.01
N PHE A 108 -8.84 9.00 -11.85
CA PHE A 108 -7.90 7.89 -11.68
C PHE A 108 -8.59 6.57 -12.02
N GLY A 109 -9.79 6.35 -11.49
CA GLY A 109 -10.60 5.19 -11.83
C GLY A 109 -10.96 5.13 -13.33
N ARG A 110 -11.35 6.27 -13.91
CA ARG A 110 -11.66 6.35 -15.35
C ARG A 110 -10.44 6.09 -16.25
N LYS A 111 -9.26 6.58 -15.88
CA LYS A 111 -8.02 6.45 -16.68
C LYS A 111 -7.37 5.08 -16.56
N LEU A 112 -7.40 4.47 -15.38
CA LEU A 112 -6.83 3.14 -15.16
C LEU A 112 -7.81 2.01 -15.52
N PHE A 113 -9.12 2.24 -15.41
CA PHE A 113 -10.13 1.18 -15.52
C PHE A 113 -11.19 1.41 -16.61
N GLY A 114 -11.17 2.54 -17.31
CA GLY A 114 -12.20 2.86 -18.31
C GLY A 114 -13.61 2.96 -17.74
N LEU A 115 -13.74 3.12 -16.41
CA LEU A 115 -15.02 3.04 -15.70
C LEU A 115 -15.86 4.31 -15.90
N VAL A 116 -17.18 4.10 -15.99
CA VAL A 116 -18.20 5.14 -15.84
C VAL A 116 -18.19 5.64 -14.39
N ARG A 117 -18.64 6.87 -14.15
CA ARG A 117 -18.75 7.44 -12.80
C ARG A 117 -19.56 6.51 -11.89
N MET A 118 -18.92 5.95 -10.87
CA MET A 118 -19.53 5.04 -9.88
C MET A 118 -20.10 5.84 -8.70
N LYS A 119 -21.16 5.32 -8.07
CA LYS A 119 -21.66 5.84 -6.78
C LYS A 119 -20.65 5.55 -5.67
N SER A 120 -20.73 6.29 -4.55
CA SER A 120 -19.81 6.12 -3.42
C SER A 120 -19.75 4.68 -2.93
N GLN A 121 -20.91 4.06 -2.67
CA GLN A 121 -20.99 2.69 -2.18
C GLN A 121 -20.41 1.66 -3.16
N GLU A 122 -20.65 1.82 -4.46
CA GLU A 122 -20.10 0.95 -5.51
C GLU A 122 -18.57 1.05 -5.56
N LYS A 123 -18.01 2.25 -5.31
CA LYS A 123 -16.55 2.43 -5.22
C LYS A 123 -15.97 1.72 -3.99
N GLU A 124 -16.61 1.85 -2.83
CA GLU A 124 -16.19 1.17 -1.61
C GLU A 124 -16.15 -0.35 -1.82
N GLU A 125 -17.23 -0.92 -2.37
CA GLU A 125 -17.31 -2.35 -2.72
C GLU A 125 -16.21 -2.76 -3.69
N LYS A 126 -15.95 -1.94 -4.72
CA LYS A 126 -14.89 -2.21 -5.70
C LYS A 126 -13.50 -2.19 -5.06
N ILE A 127 -13.21 -1.22 -4.21
CA ILE A 127 -11.91 -1.10 -3.53
C ILE A 127 -11.70 -2.28 -2.58
N ILE A 128 -12.71 -2.64 -1.78
CA ILE A 128 -12.66 -3.80 -0.89
C ILE A 128 -12.43 -5.08 -1.71
N ALA A 129 -13.16 -5.26 -2.81
CA ALA A 129 -12.99 -6.41 -3.69
C ALA A 129 -11.58 -6.45 -4.30
N ASP A 130 -11.05 -5.32 -4.77
CA ASP A 130 -9.70 -5.26 -5.34
C ASP A 130 -8.63 -5.62 -4.31
N VAL A 131 -8.78 -5.15 -3.07
CA VAL A 131 -7.83 -5.47 -1.99
C VAL A 131 -7.89 -6.96 -1.65
N TYR A 132 -9.06 -7.46 -1.24
CA TYR A 132 -9.18 -8.80 -0.63
C TYR A 132 -9.34 -9.94 -1.65
N ARG A 133 -9.88 -9.67 -2.84
CA ARG A 133 -10.14 -10.71 -3.87
C ARG A 133 -9.15 -10.68 -5.03
N SER A 134 -8.30 -9.64 -5.12
CA SER A 134 -7.34 -9.50 -6.22
C SER A 134 -5.91 -9.27 -5.72
N MET A 135 -5.62 -8.15 -5.04
CA MET A 135 -4.25 -7.75 -4.69
C MET A 135 -3.63 -8.64 -3.61
N ILE A 136 -4.35 -8.92 -2.50
CA ILE A 136 -3.87 -9.82 -1.44
C ILE A 136 -3.67 -11.25 -2.00
N PRO A 137 -4.63 -11.87 -2.72
CA PRO A 137 -4.41 -13.17 -3.35
C PRO A 137 -3.23 -13.22 -4.32
N LEU A 138 -2.98 -12.13 -5.07
CA LEU A 138 -1.81 -12.04 -5.93
C LEU A 138 -0.53 -12.09 -5.10
N LEU A 139 -0.40 -11.20 -4.11
CA LEU A 139 0.78 -11.10 -3.24
C LEU A 139 1.05 -12.39 -2.47
N ALA A 140 0.00 -13.06 -2.02
CA ALA A 140 0.06 -14.35 -1.35
C ALA A 140 0.73 -15.44 -2.20
N GLN A 141 0.54 -15.40 -3.52
CA GLN A 141 1.13 -16.35 -4.46
C GLN A 141 2.57 -15.99 -4.84
N LEU A 142 3.11 -14.86 -4.38
CA LEU A 142 4.48 -14.41 -4.63
C LEU A 142 5.41 -14.83 -3.49
N HIS A 143 5.50 -16.13 -3.22
CA HIS A 143 6.27 -16.70 -2.10
C HIS A 143 7.76 -16.33 -2.12
N ASP A 144 8.28 -15.93 -3.28
CA ASP A 144 9.68 -15.57 -3.50
C ASP A 144 9.94 -14.05 -3.41
N LEU A 145 8.94 -13.26 -3.03
CA LEU A 145 9.04 -11.84 -2.73
C LEU A 145 9.06 -11.64 -1.21
N ILE A 146 10.17 -11.12 -0.68
CA ILE A 146 10.41 -10.95 0.76
C ILE A 146 9.37 -10.01 1.37
N GLU A 147 9.03 -8.94 0.64
CA GLU A 147 8.14 -7.87 1.08
C GLU A 147 6.65 -8.25 1.03
N SER A 148 6.30 -9.38 0.40
CA SER A 148 4.91 -9.81 0.17
C SER A 148 4.04 -9.75 1.43
N ARG A 149 4.54 -10.27 2.55
CA ARG A 149 3.82 -10.28 3.83
C ARG A 149 3.59 -8.88 4.39
N ALA A 150 4.60 -8.01 4.33
CA ALA A 150 4.47 -6.62 4.78
C ALA A 150 3.51 -5.83 3.88
N MET A 151 3.52 -6.12 2.57
CA MET A 151 2.57 -5.52 1.63
C MET A 151 1.12 -5.95 1.90
N ILE A 152 0.87 -7.23 2.20
CA ILE A 152 -0.46 -7.73 2.57
C ILE A 152 -0.98 -7.02 3.82
N ARG A 153 -0.18 -6.98 4.90
CA ARG A 153 -0.53 -6.26 6.13
C ARG A 153 -0.83 -4.78 5.88
N SER A 154 0.01 -4.14 5.06
CA SER A 154 -0.16 -2.72 4.72
C SER A 154 -1.48 -2.46 4.00
N LEU A 155 -1.87 -3.32 3.06
CA LEU A 155 -3.14 -3.22 2.34
C LEU A 155 -4.35 -3.47 3.25
N ASP A 156 -4.31 -4.52 4.09
CA ASP A 156 -5.37 -4.83 5.05
C ASP A 156 -5.59 -3.66 6.00
N ARG A 157 -4.54 -3.18 6.67
CA ARG A 157 -4.62 -2.05 7.61
C ARG A 157 -5.09 -0.76 6.95
N ALA A 158 -4.57 -0.45 5.76
CA ALA A 158 -4.98 0.74 5.03
C ALA A 158 -6.46 0.67 4.62
N CYS A 159 -6.93 -0.50 4.15
CA CYS A 159 -8.32 -0.68 3.76
C CYS A 159 -9.28 -0.53 4.95
N ARG A 160 -8.94 -1.15 6.09
CA ARG A 160 -9.70 -1.01 7.35
C ARG A 160 -9.74 0.42 7.87
N SER A 161 -8.61 1.12 7.79
CA SER A 161 -8.52 2.53 8.19
C SER A 161 -9.36 3.43 7.27
N LEU A 162 -9.45 3.09 5.99
CA LEU A 162 -10.23 3.83 5.00
C LEU A 162 -11.73 3.62 5.16
N TYR A 163 -12.16 2.40 5.53
CA TYR A 163 -13.57 2.02 5.67
C TYR A 163 -13.86 1.24 6.97
N PRO A 164 -13.72 1.87 8.15
CA PRO A 164 -13.95 1.21 9.44
C PRO A 164 -15.41 0.74 9.63
N GLN A 165 -16.36 1.33 8.90
CA GLN A 165 -17.77 0.93 8.89
C GLN A 165 -18.05 -0.31 8.03
N ARG A 166 -17.06 -0.82 7.27
CA ARG A 166 -17.22 -1.94 6.32
C ARG A 166 -16.42 -3.19 6.71
N LEU A 167 -16.05 -3.33 7.99
CA LEU A 167 -15.24 -4.46 8.46
C LEU A 167 -15.88 -5.82 8.17
N GLU A 168 -17.21 -5.95 8.30
CA GLU A 168 -17.92 -7.20 7.98
C GLU A 168 -17.77 -7.60 6.51
N ASP A 169 -17.83 -6.63 5.59
CA ASP A 169 -17.64 -6.89 4.17
C ASP A 169 -16.20 -7.31 3.84
N MET A 170 -15.23 -6.73 4.55
CA MET A 170 -13.82 -7.11 4.45
C MET A 170 -13.60 -8.52 4.99
N GLU A 171 -14.19 -8.88 6.14
CA GLU A 171 -14.14 -10.22 6.70
C GLU A 171 -14.74 -11.24 5.72
N ALA A 172 -15.94 -10.97 5.21
CA ALA A 172 -16.59 -11.81 4.20
C ALA A 172 -15.76 -11.95 2.92
N ALA A 173 -15.12 -10.87 2.45
CA ALA A 173 -14.24 -10.91 1.30
C ALA A 173 -12.95 -11.70 1.58
N SER A 174 -12.42 -11.63 2.80
CA SER A 174 -11.24 -12.36 3.24
C SER A 174 -11.49 -13.86 3.41
N GLY A 175 -12.71 -14.28 3.72
CA GLY A 175 -13.09 -15.70 3.83
C GLY A 175 -12.92 -16.51 2.54
N VAL A 176 -12.73 -15.84 1.39
CA VAL A 176 -12.37 -16.46 0.12
C VAL A 176 -10.90 -16.96 0.12
N LEU A 177 -10.05 -16.40 0.98
CA LEU A 177 -8.68 -16.82 1.20
C LEU A 177 -8.68 -18.13 2.00
N LYS A 178 -8.62 -19.27 1.30
CA LYS A 178 -8.61 -20.63 1.89
C LYS A 178 -7.26 -21.04 2.54
N ASP A 179 -6.40 -20.08 2.84
CA ASP A 179 -5.04 -20.33 3.34
C ASP A 179 -4.88 -19.73 4.73
N ASP A 180 -4.82 -20.60 5.74
CA ASP A 180 -4.69 -20.23 7.16
C ASP A 180 -3.45 -19.36 7.42
N SER A 181 -2.38 -19.54 6.64
CA SER A 181 -1.16 -18.73 6.78
C SER A 181 -1.32 -17.30 6.28
N LEU A 182 -2.27 -17.05 5.37
CA LEU A 182 -2.64 -15.72 4.93
C LEU A 182 -3.62 -15.07 5.90
N GLN A 183 -4.58 -15.83 6.42
CA GLN A 183 -5.50 -15.33 7.43
C GLN A 183 -4.75 -14.88 8.69
N ALA A 184 -3.70 -15.60 9.09
CA ALA A 184 -2.82 -15.20 10.20
C ALA A 184 -2.01 -13.91 9.95
N LEU A 185 -1.94 -13.41 8.71
CA LEU A 185 -1.32 -12.12 8.40
C LEU A 185 -2.29 -10.95 8.52
N LEU A 186 -3.60 -11.20 8.53
CA LEU A 186 -4.61 -10.17 8.68
C LEU A 186 -4.80 -9.89 10.17
N ASP A 187 -4.98 -8.62 10.53
CA ASP A 187 -5.30 -8.30 11.92
C ASP A 187 -6.69 -8.90 12.25
N PRO A 188 -6.96 -9.34 13.49
CA PRO A 188 -8.30 -9.78 13.86
C PRO A 188 -9.34 -8.69 13.53
N PHE A 189 -10.50 -9.07 13.02
CA PHE A 189 -11.60 -8.11 12.83
C PHE A 189 -12.18 -7.78 14.20
N ASP A 190 -12.01 -6.52 14.63
CA ASP A 190 -12.52 -6.00 15.89
C ASP A 190 -13.66 -5.02 15.61
N TYR A 191 -14.84 -5.33 16.13
CA TYR A 191 -16.08 -4.59 15.92
C TYR A 191 -16.39 -3.61 17.06
N THR A 192 -15.54 -3.52 18.09
CA THR A 192 -15.82 -2.76 19.33
C THR A 192 -15.98 -1.25 19.14
N THR A 193 -15.53 -0.68 18.01
CA THR A 193 -15.71 0.75 17.70
C THR A 193 -17.07 1.13 17.12
N GLN A 194 -17.97 0.18 16.80
CA GLN A 194 -19.26 0.50 16.16
C GLN A 194 -20.41 0.83 17.12
N GLU A 195 -20.28 0.59 18.43
CA GLU A 195 -21.39 0.74 19.40
C GLU A 195 -21.66 2.17 19.90
N ASN A 196 -20.84 3.18 19.57
CA ASN A 196 -20.94 4.50 20.23
C ASN A 196 -21.70 5.60 19.46
N ASP A 197 -22.16 5.39 18.23
CA ASP A 197 -22.85 6.44 17.44
C ASP A 197 -24.39 6.34 17.42
N GLU A 198 -25.01 5.32 18.03
CA GLU A 198 -26.48 5.21 18.12
C GLU A 198 -27.09 5.84 19.39
N SER A 199 -26.40 6.77 20.05
CA SER A 199 -26.91 7.43 21.27
C SER A 199 -27.02 8.95 21.18
N PHE A 200 -27.40 9.49 20.01
CA PHE A 200 -27.75 10.92 19.92
C PHE A 200 -28.98 11.25 19.08
N HIS A 201 -30.04 10.44 19.14
CA HIS A 201 -31.40 10.89 18.79
C HIS A 201 -32.37 10.57 19.93
N GLY A 202 -32.47 11.50 20.89
CA GLY A 202 -33.41 11.34 21.99
C GLY A 202 -33.42 12.53 22.95
N ARG A 203 -33.89 13.69 22.49
CA ARG A 203 -34.95 14.54 23.10
C ARG A 203 -35.01 15.92 22.47
#